data_AF-A0A0H5AKP5-F1
#
_entry.id   AF-A0A0H5AKP5-F1
#
_cell.length_a   1.000
_cell.length_b   1.000
_cell.length_c   1.000
_cell.angle_alpha   90.00
_cell.angle_beta   90.00
_cell.angle_gamma   90.00
#
_symmetry.space_group_name_H-M   'P 1'
#
loop_
_entity.id
_entity.type
_entity.pdbx_description
1 polymer ?
#
loop_
_entity_poly.entity_id
_entity_poly.type
_entity_poly.pdbx_seq_one_letter_code
_entity_poly.pdbx_strand_id
1 'polypeptide(L)' 'HALSIVFLYGSALLFAMHGATILATSRLGGDRELEQIYDRGTASERAALFWRWTMGFNASMEGIHRWA' A
#
# COMPACT_ATOMS: atom_id res chain seq x y z
N HIS A 1 -6.39 -26.01 -6.92
CA HIS A 1 -7.18 -25.09 -7.77
C HIS A 1 -7.71 -23.89 -6.99
N ALA A 2 -8.50 -24.08 -5.92
CA ALA A 2 -9.08 -22.97 -5.13
C ALA A 2 -8.05 -21.94 -4.59
N LEU A 3 -6.93 -22.40 -4.02
CA LEU A 3 -5.88 -21.49 -3.55
C LEU A 3 -5.32 -20.60 -4.67
N SER A 4 -5.16 -21.13 -5.88
CA SER A 4 -4.70 -20.34 -7.04
C SER A 4 -5.70 -19.26 -7.43
N ILE A 5 -7.01 -19.53 -7.34
CA ILE A 5 -8.06 -18.52 -7.58
C ILE A 5 -8.01 -17.43 -6.50
N VAL A 6 -7.86 -17.81 -5.23
CA VAL A 6 -7.74 -16.85 -4.12
C VAL A 6 -6.53 -15.94 -4.33
N PHE A 7 -5.37 -16.49 -4.69
CA PHE A 7 -4.19 -15.67 -4.98
C PHE A 7 -4.39 -14.81 -6.23
N LEU A 8 -5.04 -15.32 -7.28
CA LEU A 8 -5.32 -14.52 -8.49
C LEU A 8 -6.19 -13.29 -8.18
N TYR A 9 -7.28 -13.47 -7.45
CA TYR A 9 -8.14 -12.35 -7.03
C TYR A 9 -7.44 -11.46 -5.99
N GLY A 10 -6.68 -12.06 -5.08
CA GLY A 10 -5.88 -11.36 -4.08
C GLY A 10 -4.84 -10.44 -4.71
N SER A 11 -4.15 -10.86 -5.77
CA SER A 11 -3.19 -10.03 -6.50
C SER A 11 -3.86 -8.84 -7.16
N ALA A 12 -5.00 -9.04 -7.83
CA ALA A 12 -5.74 -7.94 -8.44
C ALA A 12 -6.23 -6.93 -7.37
N LEU A 13 -6.73 -7.44 -6.24
CA LEU A 13 -7.17 -6.62 -5.11
C LEU A 13 -6.01 -5.81 -4.51
N LEU A 14 -4.90 -6.46 -4.14
CA LEU A 14 -3.75 -5.81 -3.52
C LEU A 14 -3.12 -4.77 -4.45
N PHE A 15 -2.99 -5.07 -5.75
CA PHE A 15 -2.40 -4.13 -6.70
C PHE A 15 -3.30 -2.91 -6.92
N ALA A 16 -4.62 -3.10 -7.00
CA ALA A 16 -5.56 -2.00 -7.09
C ALA A 16 -5.52 -1.11 -5.83
N MET A 17 -5.50 -1.71 -4.64
CA MET A 17 -5.39 -0.99 -3.37
C MET A 17 -4.09 -0.19 -3.29
N HIS A 18 -2.95 -0.82 -3.57
CA HIS A 18 -1.63 -0.21 -3.50
C HIS A 18 -1.48 0.90 -4.54
N GLY A 19 -1.74 0.60 -5.82
CA GLY A 19 -1.62 1.57 -6.91
C GLY A 19 -2.51 2.81 -6.71
N ALA A 20 -3.75 2.63 -6.27
CA ALA A 20 -4.63 3.75 -5.94
C ALA A 20 -4.11 4.59 -4.77
N THR A 21 -3.53 3.94 -3.74
CA THR A 21 -2.96 4.63 -2.58
C THR A 21 -1.75 5.49 -2.95
N ILE A 22 -0.85 4.97 -3.79
CA ILE A 22 0.33 5.70 -4.28
C ILE A 22 -0.12 6.90 -5.12
N LEU A 23 -1.04 6.72 -6.06
CA LEU A 23 -1.57 7.83 -6.86
C LEU A 23 -2.28 8.88 -6.00
N ALA A 24 -3.06 8.48 -5.00
CA ALA A 24 -3.74 9.40 -4.08
C ALA A 24 -2.77 10.24 -3.23
N THR A 25 -1.56 9.71 -2.97
CA THR A 25 -0.52 10.39 -2.19
C THR A 25 0.62 10.94 -3.04
N SER A 26 0.56 10.82 -4.38
CA SER A 26 1.58 11.32 -5.33
C SER A 26 1.84 12.82 -5.19
N ARG A 27 0.81 13.63 -4.87
CA ARG A 27 0.96 15.07 -4.58
C ARG A 27 1.86 15.37 -3.37
N LEU A 28 2.16 14.36 -2.56
CA LEU A 28 3.04 14.40 -1.39
C LEU A 28 4.35 13.62 -1.64
N GLY A 29 4.62 13.19 -2.89
CA GLY A 29 5.78 12.38 -3.27
C GLY A 29 5.67 10.91 -2.86
N GLY A 30 4.46 10.35 -2.76
CA GLY A 30 4.24 8.95 -2.35
C GLY A 30 4.83 7.91 -3.30
N ASP A 31 5.05 8.25 -4.57
CA ASP A 31 5.71 7.44 -5.59
C ASP A 31 7.22 7.27 -5.40
N ARG A 32 7.84 8.13 -4.58
CA ARG A 32 9.26 8.05 -4.18
C ARG A 32 9.44 7.07 -3.02
N GLU A 33 9.07 5.82 -3.25
CA GLU A 33 8.88 4.83 -2.18
C GLU A 33 10.18 4.51 -1.42
N LEU A 34 11.34 4.49 -2.09
CA LEU A 34 12.63 4.24 -1.42
C LEU A 34 12.96 5.34 -0.41
N GLU A 35 12.77 6.60 -0.78
CA GLU A 35 12.98 7.72 0.15
C GLU A 35 11.96 7.68 1.28
N GLN A 36 10.71 7.31 1.00
CA GLN A 36 9.67 7.14 2.02
C GLN A 36 9.95 5.99 3.00
N ILE A 37 10.63 4.94 2.55
CA ILE A 37 11.06 3.80 3.39
C ILE A 37 12.20 4.26 4.31
N TYR A 38 13.17 5.00 3.78
CA TYR A 38 14.33 5.47 4.54
C TYR A 38 13.97 6.60 5.51
N ASP A 39 13.19 7.59 5.06
CA ASP A 39 12.74 8.74 5.83
C ASP A 39 11.23 8.94 5.66
N ARG A 40 10.48 8.58 6.70
CA ARG A 40 9.02 8.50 6.64
C ARG A 40 8.39 9.88 6.51
N GLY A 41 7.84 10.17 5.34
CA GLY A 41 7.10 11.41 5.07
C GLY A 41 5.59 11.33 5.31
N THR A 42 4.92 12.48 5.18
CA THR A 42 3.46 12.58 5.33
C THR A 42 2.67 11.77 4.28
N ALA A 43 3.29 11.45 3.14
CA ALA A 43 2.70 10.52 2.16
C ALA A 43 2.48 9.13 2.78
N SER A 44 3.53 8.56 3.37
CA SER A 44 3.50 7.25 4.04
C SER A 44 2.57 7.24 5.25
N GLU A 45 2.58 8.31 6.06
CA GLU A 45 1.71 8.40 7.24
C GLU A 45 0.22 8.45 6.86
N ARG A 46 -0.15 9.21 5.82
CA ARG A 46 -1.54 9.29 5.36
C ARG A 46 -1.98 8.01 4.66
N ALA A 47 -1.11 7.37 3.87
CA ALA A 47 -1.36 6.07 3.29
C ALA A 47 -1.65 5.01 4.39
N ALA A 48 -0.81 4.96 5.42
CA ALA A 48 -0.99 4.08 6.56
C ALA A 48 -2.29 4.39 7.33
N LEU A 49 -2.56 5.66 7.65
CA LEU A 49 -3.75 6.07 8.40
C LEU A 49 -5.05 5.79 7.64
N PHE A 50 -5.07 6.01 6.32
CA PHE A 50 -6.22 5.68 5.49
C PHE A 50 -6.65 4.22 5.69
N TRP A 51 -5.71 3.27 5.58
CA TRP A 51 -6.01 1.86 5.78
C TRP A 51 -6.32 1.52 7.23
N ARG A 52 -5.58 2.08 8.19
CA ARG A 52 -5.84 1.84 9.62
C ARG A 52 -7.25 2.26 10.02
N TRP A 53 -7.74 3.39 9.52
CA TRP A 53 -9.11 3.85 9.78
C TRP A 53 -10.16 3.08 8.97
N THR A 54 -9.80 2.55 7.80
CA THR A 54 -10.73 1.79 6.94
C THR A 54 -10.93 0.35 7.39
N MET A 55 -9.87 -0.34 7.82
CA MET A 55 -9.91 -1.79 8.11
C MET A 55 -9.26 -2.19 9.45
N GLY A 56 -8.87 -1.23 10.30
CA GLY A 56 -8.35 -1.47 11.64
C GLY A 56 -6.85 -1.79 11.72
N PHE A 57 -6.18 -2.02 10.59
CA PHE A 57 -4.73 -2.22 10.49
C PHE A 57 -4.17 -1.61 9.21
N ASN A 58 -2.85 -1.51 9.10
CA ASN A 58 -2.16 -0.98 7.93
C ASN A 58 -0.77 -1.63 7.74
N ALA A 59 -0.17 -1.42 6.57
CA ALA A 59 1.22 -1.77 6.27
C ALA A 59 2.14 -0.53 6.40
N SER A 60 3.46 -0.77 6.47
CA SER A 60 4.47 0.25 6.19
C SER A 60 4.74 0.35 4.69
N MET A 61 5.43 1.41 4.25
CA MET A 61 5.80 1.58 2.84
C MET A 61 6.69 0.42 2.34
N GLU A 62 7.59 -0.13 3.15
CA GLU A 62 8.37 -1.32 2.76
C GLU A 62 7.54 -2.61 2.86
N GLY A 63 6.67 -2.70 3.87
CA GLY A 63 5.95 -3.92 4.20
C GLY A 63 4.93 -4.32 3.15
N ILE A 64 4.31 -3.35 2.45
CA ILE A 64 3.30 -3.63 1.43
C ILE A 64 3.89 -4.39 0.24
N HIS A 65 5.15 -4.13 -0.14
CA HIS A 65 5.85 -4.87 -1.20
C HIS A 65 6.25 -6.30 -0.78
N ARG A 66 6.10 -6.67 0.49
CA ARG A 66 6.25 -8.06 0.96
C ARG A 66 4.92 -8.83 0.95
N TRP A 67 3.80 -8.12 0.96
CA TRP A 67 2.46 -8.70 0.83
C TRP A 67 2.07 -8.95 -0.63
N ALA A 68 2.51 -8.07 -1.52
CA ALA A 68 2.41 -8.22 -2.97
C ALA A 68 3.41 -9.27 -3.48
#